data_AF-A0A9Y1BTS2-F1
#
_entry.id   AF-A0A9Y1BTS2-F1
#
_cell.length_a   1.000
_cell.length_b   1.000
_cell.length_c   1.000
_cell.angle_alpha   90.00
_cell.angle_beta   90.00
_cell.angle_gamma   90.00
#
_symmetry.space_group_name_H-M   'P 1'
#
loop_
_entity.id
_entity.type
_entity.pdbx_description
1 polymer ?
#
loop_
_entity_poly.entity_id
_entity_poly.type
_entity_poly.pdbx_seq_one_letter_code
_entity_poly.pdbx_strand_id
1 'polypeptide(L)'
;MSLNLVAVFLEEVGWRGYALDKLQLNFSALLSSLFLGLIWAVWHIPIFFIKGTYQNELGFNSYQFWLFMFNIIIQSILITWIFNNTNRSILAVIFFHFFVNFFGEILI
;
A
#
# COMPACT_ATOMS: atom_id res chain seq x y z
N MET A 1 12.55 8.44 -9.13
CA MET A 1 12.20 7.18 -9.84
C MET A 1 12.87 5.95 -9.22
N SER A 2 14.21 5.90 -9.04
CA SER A 2 14.89 4.75 -8.40
C SER A 2 14.54 4.55 -6.92
N LEU A 3 14.38 5.63 -6.15
CA LEU A 3 13.99 5.60 -4.74
C LEU A 3 12.60 4.98 -4.49
N ASN A 4 11.64 5.21 -5.39
CA ASN A 4 10.28 4.67 -5.28
C ASN A 4 10.24 3.16 -5.45
N LEU A 5 11.04 2.60 -6.37
CA LEU A 5 11.12 1.15 -6.53
C LEU A 5 11.71 0.47 -5.29
N VAL A 6 12.72 1.08 -4.67
CA VAL A 6 13.31 0.56 -3.43
C VAL A 6 12.31 0.62 -2.27
N ALA A 7 11.57 1.72 -2.12
CA ALA A 7 10.54 1.85 -1.09
C ALA A 7 9.44 0.79 -1.27
N VAL A 8 8.87 0.66 -2.47
CA VAL A 8 7.84 -0.35 -2.79
C VAL A 8 8.36 -1.77 -2.53
N PHE A 9 9.60 -2.07 -2.91
CA PHE A 9 10.20 -3.37 -2.63
C PHE A 9 10.22 -3.67 -1.12
N LEU A 10 10.70 -2.73 -0.29
CA LEU A 10 10.78 -2.93 1.16
C LEU A 10 9.40 -3.08 1.79
N GLU A 11 8.42 -2.28 1.34
CA GLU A 11 7.04 -2.38 1.78
C GLU A 11 6.44 -3.75 1.45
N GLU A 12 6.50 -4.19 0.20
CA GLU A 12 5.86 -5.45 -0.20
C GLU A 12 6.54 -6.69 0.40
N VAL A 13 7.86 -6.65 0.63
CA VAL A 13 8.55 -7.73 1.36
C VAL A 13 8.03 -7.85 2.79
N GLY A 14 7.79 -6.73 3.49
CA GLY A 14 7.23 -6.75 4.84
C GLY A 14 5.74 -7.12 4.85
N TRP A 15 4.94 -6.43 4.05
CA TRP A 15 3.49 -6.56 4.06
C TRP A 15 3.01 -7.88 3.46
N ARG A 16 3.51 -8.25 2.28
CA ARG A 16 3.03 -9.44 1.54
C ARG A 16 3.99 -10.63 1.72
N GLY A 17 5.28 -10.37 1.91
CA GLY A 17 6.26 -11.42 2.21
C GLY A 17 6.22 -11.97 3.64
N TYR A 18 5.61 -11.26 4.59
CA TYR A 18 5.51 -11.73 5.98
C TYR A 18 4.12 -11.51 6.61
N ALA A 19 3.64 -10.27 6.70
CA ALA A 19 2.45 -9.96 7.51
C ALA A 19 1.16 -10.61 6.97
N LEU A 20 0.94 -10.51 5.66
CA LEU A 20 -0.24 -11.07 5.00
C LEU A 20 -0.33 -12.58 5.18
N ASP A 21 0.79 -13.28 5.06
CA ASP A 21 0.85 -14.72 5.24
C ASP A 21 0.44 -15.14 6.64
N LYS A 22 0.90 -14.42 7.66
CA LYS A 22 0.51 -14.68 9.06
C LYS A 22 -0.97 -14.41 9.30
N LEU A 23 -1.53 -13.36 8.70
CA LEU A 23 -2.95 -13.04 8.80
C LEU A 23 -3.82 -14.12 8.13
N GLN A 24 -3.45 -14.57 6.93
CA GLN A 24 -4.21 -15.58 6.18
C GLN A 24 -4.18 -16.98 6.81
N LEU A 25 -3.33 -17.24 7.82
CA LEU A 25 -3.42 -18.47 8.63
C LEU A 25 -4.69 -18.55 9.47
N ASN A 26 -5.24 -17.41 9.88
CA ASN A 26 -6.36 -17.34 10.83
C ASN A 26 -7.59 -16.62 10.25
N PHE A 27 -7.43 -15.88 9.15
CA PHE A 27 -8.48 -15.06 8.56
C PHE A 27 -8.62 -15.32 7.06
N SER A 28 -9.79 -15.00 6.51
CA SER A 28 -10.00 -15.02 5.06
C SER A 28 -9.12 -13.98 4.36
N ALA A 29 -8.93 -14.12 3.04
CA ALA A 29 -8.16 -13.16 2.25
C ALA A 29 -8.70 -11.72 2.39
N LEU A 30 -10.03 -11.54 2.39
CA LEU A 30 -10.66 -10.24 2.56
C LEU A 30 -10.39 -9.64 3.95
N LEU A 31 -10.60 -10.40 5.02
CA LEU A 31 -10.33 -9.92 6.38
C LEU A 31 -8.85 -9.60 6.59
N SER A 32 -7.96 -10.46 6.09
CA SER A 32 -6.51 -10.22 6.11
C SER A 32 -6.15 -8.93 5.39
N SER A 33 -6.76 -8.69 4.22
CA SER A 33 -6.55 -7.46 3.43
C SER A 33 -7.02 -6.21 4.15
N LEU A 34 -8.18 -6.28 4.83
CA LEU A 34 -8.76 -5.17 5.58
C LEU A 34 -7.90 -4.82 6.79
N PHE A 35 -7.48 -5.81 7.59
CA PHE A 35 -6.58 -5.57 8.73
C PHE A 35 -5.25 -4.99 8.27
N LEU A 36 -4.64 -5.59 7.25
CA LEU A 36 -3.38 -5.11 6.71
C LEU A 36 -3.52 -3.71 6.10
N GLY A 37 -4.62 -3.44 5.39
CA GLY A 37 -4.90 -2.15 4.78
C GLY A 37 -5.09 -1.04 5.80
N LEU A 38 -5.75 -1.32 6.94
CA LEU A 38 -5.88 -0.37 8.04
C LEU A 38 -4.53 -0.06 8.68
N ILE A 39 -3.73 -1.08 8.97
CA ILE A 39 -2.38 -0.91 9.53
C ILE A 39 -1.51 -0.09 8.57
N TRP A 40 -1.57 -0.42 7.29
CA TRP A 40 -0.79 0.25 6.25
C TRP A 40 -1.24 1.70 6.04
N ALA A 41 -2.55 1.99 6.12
CA ALA A 41 -3.06 3.36 6.07
C ALA A 41 -2.53 4.19 7.26
N VAL A 42 -2.61 3.66 8.48
CA VAL A 42 -2.06 4.33 9.68
C VAL A 42 -0.55 4.54 9.56
N TRP A 43 0.17 3.58 8.99
CA TRP A 43 1.62 3.70 8.76
C TRP A 43 2.00 4.87 7.85
N HIS A 44 1.10 5.34 6.98
CA HIS A 44 1.34 6.51 6.14
C HIS A 44 1.10 7.85 6.84
N ILE A 45 0.49 7.90 8.03
CA ILE A 45 0.18 9.17 8.70
C ILE A 45 1.44 10.06 8.88
N PRO A 46 2.61 9.55 9.31
CA PRO A 46 3.81 10.38 9.47
C PRO A 46 4.27 11.11 8.20
N ILE A 47 4.07 10.53 7.00
CA ILE A 47 4.57 11.14 5.75
C ILE A 47 3.84 12.44 5.38
N PHE A 48 2.61 12.64 5.89
CA PHE A 48 1.84 13.87 5.72
C PHE A 48 2.49 15.07 6.43
N PHE A 49 3.41 14.84 7.37
CA PHE A 49 4.10 15.90 8.11
C PHE A 49 5.52 16.20 7.58
N ILE A 50 5.98 15.46 6.55
CA ILE A 50 7.29 15.65 5.95
C ILE A 50 7.16 16.63 4.78
N LYS A 51 7.77 17.81 4.90
CA LYS A 51 7.69 18.85 3.86
C LYS A 51 8.26 18.36 2.52
N GLY A 52 7.56 18.66 1.43
CA GLY A 52 7.97 18.33 0.06
C GLY A 52 7.60 16.92 -0.40
N THR A 53 6.81 16.18 0.38
CA THR A 53 6.19 14.92 -0.08
C THR A 53 4.82 15.19 -0.72
N TYR A 54 4.42 14.33 -1.64
CA TYR A 54 3.08 14.34 -2.24
C TYR A 54 1.98 14.35 -1.17
N GLN A 55 2.12 13.53 -0.13
CA GLN A 55 1.15 13.43 0.96
C GLN A 55 1.08 14.72 1.79
N ASN A 56 2.21 15.42 1.98
CA ASN A 56 2.19 16.71 2.65
C ASN A 56 1.40 17.76 1.86
N GLU A 57 1.46 17.73 0.53
CA GLU A 57 0.68 18.62 -0.34
C GLU A 57 -0.82 18.32 -0.32
N LEU A 58 -1.20 17.04 -0.15
CA LEU A 58 -2.61 16.66 0.06
C LEU A 58 -3.19 17.25 1.36
N GLY A 59 -2.34 17.53 2.35
CA GLY A 59 -2.70 18.13 3.63
C GLY A 59 -3.33 17.15 4.62
N PHE A 60 -2.84 17.13 5.86
CA PHE A 60 -3.38 16.27 6.93
C PHE A 60 -4.84 16.62 7.27
N ASN A 61 -5.70 15.59 7.41
CA ASN A 61 -7.14 15.72 7.72
C ASN A 61 -7.96 16.51 6.67
N SER A 62 -7.42 16.75 5.47
CA SER A 62 -8.17 17.27 4.34
C SER A 62 -9.11 16.22 3.75
N TYR A 63 -9.95 16.61 2.78
CA TYR A 63 -10.72 15.66 2.00
C TYR A 63 -9.82 14.67 1.24
N GLN A 64 -8.72 15.15 0.67
CA GLN A 64 -7.75 14.34 -0.06
C GLN A 64 -7.02 13.35 0.86
N PHE A 65 -6.74 13.72 2.11
CA PHE A 65 -6.21 12.78 3.11
C PHE A 65 -7.14 11.58 3.29
N TRP A 66 -8.43 11.81 3.51
CA TRP A 66 -9.38 10.72 3.72
C TRP A 66 -9.57 9.85 2.48
N LEU A 67 -9.55 10.45 1.28
CA LEU A 67 -9.53 9.70 0.02
C LEU A 67 -8.27 8.83 -0.11
N PHE A 68 -7.10 9.36 0.23
CA PHE A 68 -5.84 8.60 0.22
C PHE A 68 -5.88 7.41 1.18
N MET A 69 -6.35 7.62 2.42
CA MET A 69 -6.47 6.57 3.43
C MET A 69 -7.45 5.46 3.00
N PHE A 70 -8.58 5.84 2.41
CA PHE A 70 -9.55 4.88 1.89
C PHE A 70 -9.00 4.11 0.68
N ASN A 71 -8.27 4.79 -0.20
CA ASN A 71 -7.62 4.19 -1.36
C ASN A 71 -6.60 3.12 -0.93
N ILE A 72 -5.79 3.35 0.12
CA ILE A 72 -4.86 2.36 0.66
C ILE A 72 -5.56 1.05 1.04
N ILE A 73 -6.74 1.13 1.66
CA ILE A 73 -7.50 -0.07 2.07
C ILE A 73 -7.96 -0.85 0.83
N ILE A 74 -8.49 -0.16 -0.18
CA ILE A 74 -8.90 -0.78 -1.45
C ILE A 74 -7.70 -1.43 -2.14
N GLN A 75 -6.57 -0.71 -2.23
CA GLN A 75 -5.34 -1.24 -2.80
C GLN A 75 -4.86 -2.48 -2.07
N SER A 76 -4.97 -2.52 -0.73
CA SER A 76 -4.58 -3.70 0.04
C SER A 76 -5.36 -4.96 -0.37
N ILE A 77 -6.65 -4.81 -0.68
CA ILE A 77 -7.50 -5.89 -1.18
C ILE A 77 -7.04 -6.33 -2.58
N LEU A 78 -6.80 -5.37 -3.48
CA LEU A 78 -6.35 -5.66 -4.85
C LEU A 78 -4.97 -6.33 -4.88
N ILE A 79 -4.01 -5.82 -4.10
CA ILE A 79 -2.66 -6.38 -4.01
C ILE A 79 -2.72 -7.79 -3.42
N THR A 80 -3.53 -8.02 -2.39
CA THR A 80 -3.72 -9.37 -1.82
C THR A 80 -4.33 -10.33 -2.84
N TRP A 81 -5.30 -9.85 -3.64
CA TRP A 81 -5.88 -10.64 -4.72
C TRP A 81 -4.82 -11.01 -5.77
N ILE A 82 -3.99 -10.06 -6.22
CA ILE A 82 -2.89 -10.33 -7.16
C ILE A 82 -1.92 -11.35 -6.55
N PHE A 83 -1.49 -11.14 -5.30
CA PHE A 83 -0.58 -12.04 -4.60
C PHE A 83 -1.11 -13.47 -4.57
N ASN A 84 -2.36 -13.66 -4.16
CA ASN A 84 -2.97 -14.99 -4.05
C ASN A 84 -3.17 -15.65 -5.43
N ASN A 85 -3.47 -14.89 -6.48
CA ASN A 85 -3.71 -15.42 -7.84
C ASN A 85 -2.44 -15.57 -8.69
N THR A 86 -1.27 -15.16 -8.18
CA THR A 86 0.02 -15.26 -8.88
C THR A 86 0.98 -16.23 -8.19
N ASN A 87 0.45 -17.23 -7.49
CA ASN A 87 1.25 -18.16 -6.67
C ASN A 87 2.17 -17.41 -5.69
N ARG A 88 1.66 -16.35 -5.06
CA ARG A 88 2.37 -15.56 -4.04
C ARG A 88 3.60 -14.83 -4.60
N SER A 89 3.53 -14.37 -5.84
CA SER A 89 4.61 -13.63 -6.49
C SER A 89 4.76 -12.23 -5.90
N ILE A 90 5.81 -12.04 -5.09
CA ILE A 90 6.19 -10.72 -4.55
C ILE A 90 6.55 -9.76 -5.69
N LEU A 91 7.18 -10.27 -6.76
CA LEU A 91 7.55 -9.44 -7.90
C LEU A 91 6.31 -8.86 -8.61
N ALA A 92 5.24 -9.65 -8.76
CA ALA A 92 4.00 -9.19 -9.39
C ALA A 92 3.34 -8.06 -8.60
N VAL A 93 3.31 -8.17 -7.26
CA VAL A 93 2.76 -7.10 -6.41
C VAL A 93 3.63 -5.85 -6.39
N ILE A 94 4.96 -6.00 -6.42
CA ILE A 94 5.88 -4.86 -6.53
C ILE A 94 5.64 -4.09 -7.82
N PHE A 95 5.50 -4.78 -8.95
CA PHE A 95 5.19 -4.12 -10.23
C PHE A 95 3.87 -3.36 -10.14
N PHE A 96 2.81 -4.00 -9.65
CA PHE A 96 1.50 -3.34 -9.51
C PHE A 96 1.57 -2.10 -8.61
N HIS A 97 2.12 -2.23 -7.40
CA HIS A 97 2.23 -1.12 -6.45
C HIS A 97 3.11 0.01 -7.00
N PHE A 98 4.22 -0.32 -7.67
CA PHE A 98 5.04 0.69 -8.36
C PHE A 98 4.24 1.49 -9.39
N PHE A 99 3.41 0.83 -10.21
CA PHE A 99 2.55 1.51 -11.17
C PHE A 99 1.54 2.43 -10.51
N VAL A 100 0.93 2.01 -9.39
CA VAL A 100 -0.01 2.85 -8.64
C VAL A 100 0.69 4.11 -8.14
N ASN A 101 1.88 3.98 -7.55
CA ASN A 101 2.63 5.15 -7.05
C ASN A 101 3.08 6.05 -8.20
N PHE A 102 3.59 5.46 -9.29
CA PHE A 102 4.06 6.21 -10.45
C PHE A 102 2.96 7.08 -11.08
N PHE A 103 1.77 6.51 -11.29
CA PHE A 103 0.66 7.29 -11.84
C PHE A 103 0.07 8.27 -10.83
N GLY A 104 0.05 7.93 -9.54
CA GLY A 104 -0.39 8.83 -8.49
C GLY A 104 0.47 10.09 -8.36
N GLU A 105 1.79 9.96 -8.53
CA GLU A 105 2.74 11.09 -8.45
C GLU A 105 2.81 11.93 -9.74
N ILE A 106 2.43 11.37 -10.90
CA ILE A 106 2.58 12.05 -12.19
C ILE A 106 1.28 12.72 -12.65
N LEU A 107 0.13 12.15 -12.32
CA LEU A 107 -1.18 12.62 -12.82
C LEU A 107 -1.84 13.68 -11.93
N ILE A 108 -1.21 14.05 -10.81
CA ILE A 108 -1.69 15.02 -9.82
C ILE A 108 -0.54 15.96 -9.50
#